data_AF-A0A524EA93-F1
#
_entry.id   AF-A0A524EA93-F1
#
_cell.length_a   1.000
_cell.length_b   1.000
_cell.length_c   1.000
_cell.angle_alpha   90.00
_cell.angle_beta   90.00
_cell.angle_gamma   90.00
#
_symmetry.space_group_name_H-M   'P 1'
#
loop_
_entity.id
_entity.type
_entity.pdbx_description
1 polymer ?
#
loop_
_entity_poly.entity_id
_entity_poly.type
_entity_poly.pdbx_seq_one_letter_code
_entity_poly.pdbx_strand_id
1 'polypeptide(L)'
;MASKIYYYITIYKVMEKKIKQILVLSGILILYVLVFVFYVLNPFTGPLEDISRILALFGLLSLILSSIMAAFTKEVFQIFGQPFKKIHHFIALFGLGLIVLHPVFLAISSGRADIFLPDFSSWIAFWRFAGRPAFYLIILAVIAGFLQKRIRKWWRYIHSFNYIAVVFGVVHGILVGANLSSSIGLQIIFIALLVITTATFAFKRYRDYIKKKRIKLKQEKKNEKEEEAIE
;
A
#
# COMPACT_ATOMS: atom_id res chain seq x y z
N MET A 1 34.53 -27.98 19.17
CA MET A 1 33.08 -28.32 19.14
C MET A 1 32.22 -27.07 18.94
N ALA A 2 32.45 -25.97 19.69
CA ALA A 2 31.68 -24.73 19.56
C ALA A 2 31.73 -24.05 18.16
N SER A 3 32.85 -24.14 17.44
CA SER A 3 32.99 -23.55 16.09
C SER A 3 32.08 -24.21 15.05
N LYS A 4 31.91 -25.54 15.11
CA LYS A 4 30.98 -26.27 14.23
C LYS A 4 29.53 -25.88 14.50
N ILE A 5 29.14 -25.78 15.77
CA ILE A 5 27.76 -25.39 16.16
C ILE A 5 27.44 -23.97 15.67
N TYR A 6 28.36 -23.02 15.85
CA TYR A 6 28.17 -21.64 15.37
C TYR A 6 28.04 -21.56 13.84
N TYR A 7 28.83 -22.36 13.12
CA TYR A 7 28.74 -22.47 11.66
C TYR A 7 27.37 -22.97 11.20
N TYR A 8 26.84 -24.05 11.80
CA TYR A 8 25.50 -24.58 11.44
C TYR A 8 24.38 -23.58 11.74
N ILE A 9 24.44 -22.88 12.88
CA ILE A 9 23.46 -21.85 13.23
C ILE A 9 23.47 -20.71 12.19
N THR A 10 24.66 -20.34 11.72
CA THR A 10 24.82 -19.26 10.72
C THR A 10 24.23 -19.69 9.37
N ILE A 11 24.54 -20.90 8.91
CA ILE A 11 23.97 -21.44 7.67
C ILE A 11 22.44 -21.51 7.76
N TYR A 12 21.90 -22.01 8.86
CA TYR A 12 20.46 -22.14 9.05
C TYR A 12 19.76 -20.77 8.94
N LYS A 13 20.28 -19.74 9.62
CA LYS A 13 19.72 -18.38 9.55
C LYS A 13 19.78 -17.78 8.14
N VAL A 14 20.85 -18.03 7.40
CA VAL A 14 20.99 -17.56 6.00
C VAL A 14 19.97 -18.27 5.10
N MET A 15 19.81 -19.58 5.25
CA MET A 15 18.87 -20.38 4.48
C MET A 15 17.42 -19.99 4.79
N GLU A 16 17.06 -19.85 6.07
CA GLU A 16 15.74 -19.42 6.52
C GLU A 16 15.36 -18.05 5.92
N LYS A 17 16.30 -17.09 5.94
CA LYS A 17 16.10 -15.78 5.33
C LYS A 17 15.85 -15.88 3.81
N LYS A 18 16.66 -16.66 3.08
CA LYS A 18 16.49 -16.86 1.63
C LYS A 18 15.13 -17.51 1.31
N ILE A 19 14.71 -18.51 2.07
CA ILE A 19 13.41 -19.16 1.89
C ILE A 19 12.27 -18.14 2.08
N LYS A 20 12.31 -17.33 3.15
CA LYS A 20 11.31 -16.27 3.38
C LYS A 20 11.28 -15.24 2.25
N GLN A 21 12.45 -14.84 1.72
CA GLN A 21 12.51 -13.94 0.56
C GLN A 21 11.83 -14.54 -0.67
N ILE A 22 12.17 -15.79 -1.01
CA ILE A 22 11.61 -16.50 -2.16
C ILE A 22 10.09 -16.62 -2.02
N LEU A 23 9.58 -17.01 -0.84
CA LEU A 23 8.15 -17.14 -0.59
C LEU A 23 7.39 -15.82 -0.73
N VAL A 24 7.95 -14.72 -0.21
CA VAL A 24 7.30 -13.40 -0.34
C VAL A 24 7.31 -12.94 -1.80
N LEU A 25 8.43 -13.09 -2.50
CA LEU A 25 8.55 -12.67 -3.89
C LEU A 25 7.68 -13.51 -4.82
N SER A 26 7.62 -14.83 -4.61
CA SER A 26 6.75 -15.71 -5.38
C SER A 26 5.27 -15.40 -5.11
N GLY A 27 4.89 -15.14 -3.86
CA GLY A 27 3.53 -14.72 -3.51
C GLY A 27 3.13 -13.42 -4.20
N ILE A 28 4.02 -12.41 -4.23
CA ILE A 28 3.79 -11.16 -4.96
C ILE A 28 3.67 -11.45 -6.47
N LEU A 29 4.58 -12.22 -7.05
CA LEU A 29 4.57 -12.54 -8.48
C LEU A 29 3.27 -13.27 -8.88
N ILE A 30 2.88 -14.30 -8.11
CA ILE A 30 1.63 -15.04 -8.33
C ILE A 30 0.44 -14.08 -8.30
N LEU A 31 0.42 -13.11 -7.38
CA LEU A 31 -0.67 -12.14 -7.32
C LEU A 31 -0.75 -11.25 -8.58
N TYR A 32 0.39 -10.78 -9.10
CA TYR A 32 0.41 -10.05 -10.39
C TYR A 32 -0.05 -10.93 -11.55
N VAL A 33 0.42 -12.17 -11.61
CA VAL A 33 0.04 -13.13 -12.65
C VAL A 33 -1.46 -13.42 -12.59
N LEU A 34 -2.02 -13.65 -11.40
CA LEU A 34 -3.46 -13.87 -11.22
C LEU A 34 -4.28 -12.67 -11.69
N VAL A 35 -3.88 -11.45 -11.31
CA VAL A 35 -4.55 -10.22 -11.78
C VAL A 35 -4.46 -10.10 -13.31
N PHE A 36 -3.31 -10.43 -13.89
CA PHE A 36 -3.13 -10.41 -15.34
C PHE A 36 -3.97 -11.47 -16.06
N VAL A 37 -4.05 -12.69 -15.52
CA VAL A 37 -4.90 -13.77 -16.04
C VAL A 37 -6.36 -13.32 -16.06
N PHE A 38 -6.88 -12.81 -14.94
CA PHE A 38 -8.26 -12.30 -14.92
C PHE A 38 -8.48 -11.10 -15.83
N TYR A 39 -7.45 -10.27 -16.04
CA TYR A 39 -7.49 -9.20 -17.02
C TYR A 39 -7.66 -9.74 -18.45
N VAL A 40 -6.82 -10.67 -18.91
CA VAL A 40 -6.87 -11.19 -20.30
C VAL A 40 -8.12 -12.01 -20.60
N LEU A 41 -8.84 -12.48 -19.57
CA LEU A 41 -10.14 -13.14 -19.72
C LEU A 41 -11.28 -12.16 -20.06
N ASN A 42 -11.04 -10.85 -20.05
CA ASN A 42 -12.01 -9.86 -20.49
C ASN A 42 -11.82 -9.48 -21.96
N PRO A 43 -12.88 -9.03 -22.66
CA PRO A 43 -12.76 -8.60 -24.06
C PRO A 43 -11.79 -7.43 -24.24
N PHE A 44 -10.98 -7.51 -25.29
CA PHE A 44 -10.14 -6.41 -25.77
C PHE A 44 -11.01 -5.26 -26.26
N THR A 45 -10.70 -4.04 -25.84
CA THR A 45 -11.48 -2.85 -26.20
C THR A 45 -10.75 -1.83 -27.05
N GLY A 46 -9.42 -1.94 -27.13
CA GLY A 46 -8.58 -1.03 -27.90
C GLY A 46 -7.24 -0.83 -27.19
N PRO A 47 -6.16 -0.53 -27.92
CA PRO A 47 -4.82 -0.56 -27.34
C PRO A 47 -4.63 0.46 -26.21
N LEU A 48 -5.13 1.69 -26.35
CA LEU A 48 -5.00 2.72 -25.31
C LEU A 48 -5.87 2.43 -24.08
N GLU A 49 -7.10 1.93 -24.28
CA GLU A 49 -8.00 1.57 -23.19
C GLU A 49 -7.47 0.37 -22.39
N ASP A 50 -6.97 -0.65 -23.08
CA ASP A 50 -6.41 -1.85 -22.48
C ASP A 50 -5.10 -1.55 -21.73
N ILE A 51 -4.24 -0.69 -22.28
CA ILE A 51 -3.09 -0.14 -21.53
C ILE A 51 -3.59 0.56 -20.26
N SER A 52 -4.57 1.45 -20.38
CA SER A 52 -5.15 2.17 -19.23
C SER A 52 -5.67 1.20 -18.15
N ARG A 53 -6.34 0.10 -18.54
CA ARG A 53 -6.85 -0.93 -17.62
C ARG A 53 -5.73 -1.68 -16.89
N ILE A 54 -4.68 -2.10 -17.60
CA ILE A 54 -3.51 -2.75 -16.98
C ILE A 54 -2.83 -1.79 -16.00
N LEU A 55 -2.64 -0.53 -16.40
CA LEU A 55 -2.07 0.51 -15.55
C LEU A 55 -2.88 0.71 -14.26
N ALA A 56 -4.21 0.74 -14.35
CA ALA A 56 -5.08 0.80 -13.17
C ALA A 56 -4.91 -0.40 -12.24
N LEU A 57 -5.01 -1.62 -12.78
CA LEU A 57 -4.96 -2.85 -11.98
C LEU A 57 -3.61 -3.02 -11.29
N PHE A 58 -2.51 -2.89 -12.03
CA PHE A 58 -1.17 -3.05 -11.48
C PHE A 58 -0.77 -1.86 -10.59
N GLY A 59 -1.20 -0.65 -10.93
CA GLY A 59 -1.02 0.54 -10.10
C GLY A 59 -1.70 0.37 -8.74
N LEU A 60 -2.99 0.00 -8.74
CA LEU A 60 -3.76 -0.21 -7.51
C LEU A 60 -3.18 -1.35 -6.68
N LEU A 61 -2.82 -2.47 -7.31
CA LEU A 61 -2.19 -3.61 -6.64
C LEU A 61 -0.88 -3.20 -5.94
N SER A 62 -0.01 -2.47 -6.65
CA SER A 62 1.26 -1.96 -6.11
C SER A 62 1.05 -1.05 -4.89
N LEU A 63 0.10 -0.13 -4.97
CA LEU A 63 -0.20 0.80 -3.87
C LEU A 63 -0.75 0.08 -2.65
N ILE A 64 -1.60 -0.93 -2.84
CA ILE A 64 -2.09 -1.80 -1.75
C ILE A 64 -0.93 -2.57 -1.11
N LEU A 65 -0.10 -3.26 -1.91
CA LEU A 65 1.05 -4.01 -1.39
C LEU A 65 2.00 -3.10 -0.60
N SER A 66 2.29 -1.91 -1.12
CA SER A 66 3.09 -0.89 -0.44
C SER A 66 2.48 -0.44 0.89
N SER A 67 1.15 -0.32 0.95
CA SER A 67 0.40 0.06 2.16
C SER A 67 0.40 -1.04 3.23
N ILE A 68 0.26 -2.30 2.83
CA ILE A 68 0.32 -3.48 3.71
C ILE A 68 1.70 -3.58 4.37
N MET A 69 2.77 -3.43 3.58
CA MET A 69 4.15 -3.49 4.08
C MET A 69 4.43 -2.46 5.19
N ALA A 70 3.71 -1.33 5.21
CA ALA A 70 3.92 -0.29 6.20
C ALA A 70 3.63 -0.74 7.65
N ALA A 71 2.86 -1.81 7.86
CA ALA A 71 2.66 -2.40 9.19
C ALA A 71 3.82 -3.31 9.63
N PHE A 72 4.57 -3.86 8.67
CA PHE A 72 5.58 -4.90 8.84
C PHE A 72 7.01 -4.39 8.61
N THR A 73 7.30 -3.16 9.05
CA THR A 73 8.59 -2.49 8.78
C THR A 73 9.83 -3.27 9.23
N LYS A 74 9.75 -4.02 10.34
CA LYS A 74 10.88 -4.79 10.88
C LYS A 74 11.07 -6.08 10.11
N GLU A 75 9.96 -6.75 9.82
CA GLU A 75 9.87 -8.00 9.10
C GLU A 75 10.37 -7.81 7.67
N VAL A 76 9.99 -6.72 7.02
CA VAL A 76 10.51 -6.32 5.70
C VAL A 76 12.04 -6.16 5.75
N PHE A 77 12.59 -5.48 6.77
CA PHE A 77 14.05 -5.36 6.91
C PHE A 77 14.73 -6.72 7.17
N GLN A 78 14.14 -7.57 8.01
CA GLN A 78 14.68 -8.90 8.32
C GLN A 78 14.70 -9.82 7.11
N ILE A 79 13.62 -9.80 6.32
CA ILE A 79 13.46 -10.62 5.11
C ILE A 79 14.44 -10.12 4.06
N PHE A 80 14.40 -8.84 3.68
CA PHE A 80 15.16 -8.36 2.53
C PHE A 80 16.58 -7.87 2.85
N GLY A 81 16.90 -7.59 4.10
CA GLY A 81 18.18 -6.98 4.51
C GLY A 81 18.39 -5.55 3.99
N GLN A 82 17.34 -4.90 3.48
CA GLN A 82 17.38 -3.55 2.94
C GLN A 82 16.49 -2.63 3.78
N PRO A 83 16.82 -1.33 3.91
CA PRO A 83 15.97 -0.39 4.64
C PRO A 83 14.54 -0.38 4.09
N PHE A 84 13.55 -0.44 4.99
CA PHE A 84 12.12 -0.45 4.63
C PHE A 84 11.77 0.63 3.59
N LYS A 85 12.27 1.86 3.77
CA LYS A 85 12.01 2.99 2.86
C LYS A 85 12.40 2.69 1.41
N LYS A 86 13.50 1.95 1.18
CA LYS A 86 13.97 1.63 -0.17
C LYS A 86 12.98 0.72 -0.90
N ILE A 87 12.53 -0.34 -0.23
CA ILE A 87 11.59 -1.31 -0.81
C ILE A 87 10.19 -0.68 -0.95
N HIS A 88 9.73 0.01 0.09
CA HIS A 88 8.45 0.72 0.09
C HIS A 88 8.40 1.78 -1.03
N HIS A 89 9.42 2.62 -1.18
CA HIS A 89 9.45 3.61 -2.26
C HIS A 89 9.54 2.95 -3.63
N PHE A 90 10.28 1.86 -3.81
CA PHE A 90 10.33 1.18 -5.11
C PHE A 90 8.94 0.73 -5.55
N ILE A 91 8.22 0.01 -4.69
CA ILE A 91 6.87 -0.48 -4.98
C ILE A 91 5.87 0.69 -5.07
N ALA A 92 5.97 1.68 -4.18
CA ALA A 92 5.10 2.85 -4.19
C ALA A 92 5.28 3.70 -5.46
N LEU A 93 6.51 3.95 -5.89
CA LEU A 93 6.80 4.76 -7.08
C LEU A 93 6.38 4.03 -8.35
N PHE A 94 6.61 2.71 -8.42
CA PHE A 94 6.09 1.89 -9.51
C PHE A 94 4.56 1.99 -9.58
N GLY A 95 3.86 1.73 -8.47
CA GLY A 95 2.40 1.85 -8.40
C GLY A 95 1.87 3.25 -8.71
N LEU A 96 2.55 4.27 -8.20
CA LEU A 96 2.23 5.68 -8.43
C LEU A 96 2.35 6.03 -9.93
N GLY A 97 3.43 5.61 -10.58
CA GLY A 97 3.61 5.83 -12.01
C GLY A 97 2.45 5.24 -12.82
N LEU A 98 2.10 3.99 -12.54
CA LEU A 98 1.01 3.32 -13.25
C LEU A 98 -0.35 3.96 -12.99
N ILE A 99 -0.69 4.25 -11.73
CA ILE A 99 -2.01 4.80 -11.39
C ILE A 99 -2.19 6.25 -11.87
N VAL A 100 -1.11 7.03 -11.98
CA VAL A 100 -1.13 8.38 -12.54
C VAL A 100 -1.27 8.33 -14.06
N LEU A 101 -0.61 7.38 -14.73
CA LEU A 101 -0.73 7.20 -16.17
C LEU A 101 -2.11 6.66 -16.59
N HIS A 102 -2.77 5.85 -15.77
CA HIS A 102 -4.11 5.31 -16.05
C HIS A 102 -5.12 6.36 -16.56
N PRO A 103 -5.44 7.43 -15.80
CA PRO A 103 -6.39 8.44 -16.25
C PRO A 103 -5.85 9.30 -17.41
N VAL A 104 -4.53 9.40 -17.58
CA VAL A 104 -3.92 10.09 -18.74
C VAL A 104 -4.20 9.32 -20.02
N PHE A 105 -3.94 8.01 -20.04
CA PHE A 105 -4.25 7.17 -21.21
C PHE A 105 -5.76 7.14 -21.49
N LEU A 106 -6.59 7.12 -20.44
CA LEU A 106 -8.04 7.17 -20.59
C LEU A 106 -8.52 8.51 -21.16
N ALA A 107 -7.91 9.62 -20.74
CA ALA A 107 -8.22 10.95 -21.27
C ALA A 107 -7.83 11.08 -22.74
N ILE A 108 -6.68 10.53 -23.13
CA ILE A 108 -6.23 10.48 -24.53
C ILE A 108 -7.18 9.61 -25.36
N SER A 109 -7.54 8.41 -24.88
CA SER A 109 -8.39 7.49 -25.65
C SER A 109 -9.81 8.02 -25.84
N SER A 110 -10.36 8.71 -24.84
CA SER A 110 -11.72 9.24 -24.86
C SER A 110 -11.83 10.68 -25.39
N GLY A 111 -10.71 11.38 -25.58
CA GLY A 111 -10.68 12.79 -25.98
C GLY A 111 -11.26 13.74 -24.92
N ARG A 112 -11.23 13.35 -23.63
CA ARG A 112 -11.96 14.01 -22.55
C ARG A 112 -11.08 14.36 -21.36
N ALA A 113 -10.96 15.65 -21.06
CA ALA A 113 -10.21 16.15 -19.91
C ALA A 113 -11.01 16.12 -18.59
N ASP A 114 -12.34 16.00 -18.65
CA ASP A 114 -13.20 15.96 -17.46
C ASP A 114 -13.01 14.68 -16.62
N ILE A 115 -12.27 13.69 -17.13
CA ILE A 115 -11.82 12.50 -16.38
C ILE A 115 -11.05 12.88 -15.11
N PHE A 116 -10.41 14.05 -15.08
CA PHE A 116 -9.70 14.52 -13.89
C PHE A 116 -10.60 15.27 -12.89
N LEU A 117 -11.79 15.73 -13.28
CA LEU A 117 -12.63 16.61 -12.46
C LEU A 117 -13.56 15.80 -11.54
N PRO A 118 -13.46 15.93 -10.20
CA PRO A 118 -14.37 15.26 -9.28
C PRO A 118 -15.84 15.59 -9.55
N ASP A 119 -16.71 14.59 -9.41
CA ASP A 119 -18.16 14.76 -9.54
C ASP A 119 -18.81 14.68 -8.15
N PHE A 120 -19.45 15.77 -7.74
CA PHE A 120 -20.17 15.91 -6.47
C PHE A 120 -21.68 16.13 -6.67
N SER A 121 -22.20 15.88 -7.87
CA SER A 121 -23.62 16.07 -8.19
C SER A 121 -24.56 15.21 -7.34
N SER A 122 -24.10 14.03 -6.91
CA SER A 122 -24.85 13.14 -6.03
C SER A 122 -23.92 12.18 -5.29
N TRP A 123 -24.44 11.55 -4.23
CA TRP A 123 -23.71 10.54 -3.46
C TRP A 123 -23.27 9.35 -4.33
N ILE A 124 -24.15 8.87 -5.22
CA ILE A 124 -23.83 7.75 -6.11
C ILE A 124 -22.79 8.13 -7.17
N ALA A 125 -22.88 9.36 -7.72
CA ALA A 125 -21.91 9.86 -8.69
C ALA A 125 -20.52 10.00 -8.07
N PHE A 126 -20.44 10.52 -6.84
CA PHE A 126 -19.20 10.64 -6.11
C PHE A 126 -18.46 9.29 -5.99
N TRP A 127 -19.16 8.23 -5.57
CA TRP A 127 -18.53 6.91 -5.42
C TRP A 127 -18.20 6.25 -6.76
N ARG A 128 -19.09 6.38 -7.76
CA ARG A 128 -18.82 5.92 -9.13
C ARG A 128 -17.58 6.58 -9.71
N PHE A 129 -17.33 7.85 -9.43
CA PHE A 129 -16.18 8.60 -9.91
C PHE A 129 -15.12 8.85 -8.83
N ALA A 130 -15.08 8.02 -7.77
CA ALA A 130 -14.17 8.23 -6.64
C ALA A 130 -12.68 8.16 -7.03
N GLY A 131 -12.35 7.57 -8.19
CA GLY A 131 -11.01 7.62 -8.77
C GLY A 131 -10.50 9.04 -9.01
N ARG A 132 -11.39 9.99 -9.33
CA ARG A 132 -11.02 11.40 -9.57
C ARG A 132 -10.59 12.10 -8.27
N PRO A 133 -11.37 12.10 -7.17
CA PRO A 133 -10.85 12.51 -5.86
C PRO A 133 -9.60 11.74 -5.39
N ALA A 134 -9.52 10.43 -5.64
CA ALA A 134 -8.38 9.60 -5.24
C ALA A 134 -7.07 10.09 -5.85
N PHE A 135 -7.10 10.52 -7.12
CA PHE A 135 -5.95 11.10 -7.82
C PHE A 135 -5.34 12.28 -7.05
N TYR A 136 -6.17 13.23 -6.60
CA TYR A 136 -5.71 14.37 -5.82
C TYR A 136 -5.20 13.98 -4.43
N LEU A 137 -5.85 13.02 -3.77
CA LEU A 137 -5.38 12.50 -2.47
C LEU A 137 -3.99 11.87 -2.59
N ILE A 138 -3.74 11.12 -3.67
CA ILE A 138 -2.43 10.51 -3.94
C ILE A 138 -1.37 11.60 -4.17
N ILE A 139 -1.65 12.59 -5.02
CA ILE A 139 -0.73 13.70 -5.29
C ILE A 139 -0.37 14.42 -3.97
N LEU A 140 -1.38 14.75 -3.17
CA LEU A 140 -1.19 15.42 -1.88
C LEU A 140 -0.33 14.57 -0.92
N ALA A 141 -0.58 13.26 -0.87
CA ALA A 141 0.17 12.33 -0.03
C ALA A 141 1.63 12.15 -0.49
N VAL A 142 1.89 12.24 -1.80
CA VAL A 142 3.24 12.22 -2.39
C VAL A 142 3.99 13.51 -2.08
N ILE A 143 3.36 14.67 -2.29
CA ILE A 143 3.92 15.99 -1.94
C ILE A 143 4.29 16.02 -0.46
N ALA A 144 3.41 15.52 0.42
CA ALA A 144 3.70 15.43 1.85
C ALA A 144 4.92 14.56 2.15
N GLY A 145 5.09 13.43 1.45
CA GLY A 145 6.26 12.56 1.57
C GLY A 145 7.55 13.26 1.16
N PHE A 146 7.52 14.05 0.09
CA PHE A 146 8.66 14.86 -0.37
C PHE A 146 9.00 15.98 0.63
N LEU A 147 7.97 16.67 1.14
CA LEU A 147 8.10 17.77 2.09
C LEU A 147 8.26 17.32 3.55
N GLN A 148 8.49 16.03 3.81
CA GLN A 148 8.54 15.46 5.17
C GLN A 148 9.48 16.21 6.14
N LYS A 149 10.57 16.79 5.63
CA LYS A 149 11.52 17.59 6.43
C LYS A 149 10.95 18.95 6.84
N ARG A 150 10.11 19.57 6.00
CA ARG A 150 9.53 20.91 6.24
C ARG A 150 8.30 20.85 7.15
N ILE A 151 7.39 19.91 6.91
CA ILE A 151 6.09 19.84 7.62
C ILE A 151 6.07 18.91 8.86
N ARG A 152 7.25 18.39 9.25
CA ARG A 152 7.54 17.65 10.50
C ARG A 152 6.55 16.52 10.86
N LYS A 153 5.56 16.78 11.72
CA LYS A 153 4.60 15.74 12.15
C LYS A 153 3.43 15.57 11.18
N TRP A 154 3.11 16.62 10.43
CA TRP A 154 1.95 16.68 9.53
C TRP A 154 2.07 15.76 8.34
N TRP A 155 3.29 15.51 7.83
CA TRP A 155 3.47 14.62 6.68
C TRP A 155 2.90 13.23 6.94
N ARG A 156 2.95 12.71 8.17
CA ARG A 156 2.42 11.37 8.49
C ARG A 156 0.91 11.30 8.41
N TYR A 157 0.23 12.39 8.76
CA TYR A 157 -1.23 12.49 8.67
C TYR A 157 -1.65 12.64 7.21
N ILE A 158 -1.03 13.57 6.48
CA ILE A 158 -1.34 13.79 5.06
C ILE A 158 -0.99 12.55 4.22
N HIS A 159 0.17 11.92 4.47
CA HIS A 159 0.56 10.71 3.76
C HIS A 159 -0.38 9.52 4.06
N SER A 160 -1.12 9.55 5.17
CA SER A 160 -2.14 8.54 5.46
C SER A 160 -3.40 8.68 4.60
N PHE A 161 -3.57 9.77 3.85
CA PHE A 161 -4.62 9.86 2.84
C PHE A 161 -4.48 8.84 1.71
N ASN A 162 -3.29 8.24 1.52
CA ASN A 162 -3.14 7.09 0.63
C ASN A 162 -4.08 5.93 0.98
N TYR A 163 -4.39 5.71 2.27
CA TYR A 163 -5.35 4.67 2.67
C TYR A 163 -6.77 4.98 2.18
N ILE A 164 -7.17 6.26 2.23
CA ILE A 164 -8.47 6.71 1.71
C ILE A 164 -8.48 6.61 0.18
N ALA A 165 -7.40 7.00 -0.48
CA ALA A 165 -7.28 6.89 -1.93
C ALA A 165 -7.35 5.44 -2.42
N VAL A 166 -6.78 4.49 -1.68
CA VAL A 166 -6.91 3.05 -1.96
C VAL A 166 -8.37 2.58 -1.86
N VAL A 167 -9.10 3.00 -0.81
CA VAL A 167 -10.54 2.72 -0.68
C VAL A 167 -11.30 3.26 -1.89
N PHE A 168 -11.05 4.53 -2.25
CA PHE A 168 -11.68 5.16 -3.41
C PHE A 168 -11.36 4.44 -4.71
N GLY A 169 -10.10 4.04 -4.92
CA GLY A 169 -9.67 3.31 -6.11
C GLY A 169 -10.37 1.95 -6.25
N VAL A 170 -10.48 1.19 -5.15
CA VAL A 170 -11.19 -0.10 -5.16
C VAL A 170 -12.69 0.09 -5.41
N VAL A 171 -13.35 1.01 -4.68
CA VAL A 171 -14.79 1.26 -4.84
C VAL A 171 -15.11 1.75 -6.25
N HIS A 172 -14.34 2.72 -6.76
CA HIS A 172 -14.45 3.21 -8.14
C HIS A 172 -14.29 2.08 -9.16
N GLY A 173 -13.23 1.26 -9.02
CA GLY A 173 -13.01 0.15 -9.94
C GLY A 173 -14.14 -0.89 -9.92
N ILE A 174 -14.69 -1.21 -8.75
CA ILE A 174 -15.83 -2.14 -8.64
C ILE A 174 -17.08 -1.56 -9.30
N LEU A 175 -17.33 -0.26 -9.13
CA LEU A 175 -18.57 0.37 -9.60
C LEU A 175 -18.55 0.68 -11.11
N VAL A 176 -17.41 1.07 -11.68
CA VAL A 176 -17.33 1.52 -13.08
C VAL A 176 -16.14 0.96 -13.87
N GLY A 177 -15.19 0.29 -13.24
CA GLY A 177 -13.99 -0.22 -13.91
C GLY A 177 -14.30 -1.43 -14.78
N ALA A 178 -13.96 -1.39 -16.07
CA ALA A 178 -14.36 -2.41 -17.04
C ALA A 178 -13.98 -3.85 -16.67
N ASN A 179 -12.81 -4.07 -16.04
CA ASN A 179 -12.41 -5.41 -15.58
C ASN A 179 -12.89 -5.73 -14.15
N LEU A 180 -12.83 -4.74 -13.26
CA LEU A 180 -13.08 -4.97 -11.84
C LEU A 180 -14.59 -5.06 -11.54
N SER A 181 -15.45 -4.43 -12.34
CA SER A 181 -16.90 -4.58 -12.23
C SER A 181 -17.41 -5.90 -12.83
N SER A 182 -16.76 -6.43 -13.87
CA SER A 182 -17.17 -7.64 -14.59
C SER A 182 -16.58 -8.94 -14.02
N SER A 183 -15.37 -8.89 -13.43
CA SER A 183 -14.66 -10.08 -12.96
C SER A 183 -14.83 -10.29 -11.46
N ILE A 184 -15.63 -11.28 -11.08
CA ILE A 184 -15.79 -11.69 -9.68
C ILE A 184 -14.45 -12.06 -9.02
N GLY A 185 -13.53 -12.66 -9.78
CA GLY A 185 -12.20 -13.02 -9.30
C GLY A 185 -11.39 -11.78 -8.90
N LEU A 186 -11.38 -10.74 -9.74
CA LEU A 186 -10.72 -9.48 -9.39
C LEU A 186 -11.41 -8.79 -8.21
N GLN A 187 -12.74 -8.79 -8.13
CA GLN A 187 -13.46 -8.22 -6.98
C GLN A 187 -13.04 -8.88 -5.67
N ILE A 188 -13.04 -10.22 -5.63
CA ILE A 188 -12.62 -10.98 -4.44
C ILE A 188 -11.18 -10.61 -4.05
N ILE A 189 -10.26 -10.58 -5.02
CA ILE A 189 -8.85 -10.24 -4.77
C ILE A 189 -8.74 -8.83 -4.18
N PHE A 190 -9.30 -7.81 -4.83
CA PHE A 190 -9.13 -6.42 -4.41
C PHE A 190 -9.90 -6.10 -3.13
N ILE A 191 -11.07 -6.70 -2.88
CA ILE A 191 -11.79 -6.57 -1.62
C ILE A 191 -10.99 -7.23 -0.48
N ALA A 192 -10.47 -8.45 -0.68
CA ALA A 192 -9.65 -9.11 0.33
C ALA A 192 -8.40 -8.29 0.66
N LEU A 193 -7.71 -7.77 -0.37
CA LEU A 193 -6.56 -6.88 -0.21
C LEU A 193 -6.91 -5.56 0.49
N LEU A 194 -8.09 -4.99 0.23
CA LEU A 194 -8.58 -3.79 0.92
C LEU A 194 -8.85 -4.08 2.41
N VAL A 195 -9.46 -5.22 2.73
CA VAL A 195 -9.69 -5.67 4.11
C VAL A 195 -8.35 -5.86 4.82
N ILE A 196 -7.38 -6.54 4.20
CA ILE A 196 -6.04 -6.72 4.76
C ILE A 196 -5.35 -5.36 4.97
N THR A 197 -5.46 -4.44 4.02
CA THR A 197 -4.88 -3.08 4.14
C THR A 197 -5.48 -2.31 5.32
N THR A 198 -6.81 -2.39 5.49
CA THR A 198 -7.52 -1.75 6.60
C THR A 198 -7.15 -2.38 7.94
N ALA A 199 -7.11 -3.71 8.00
CA ALA A 199 -6.72 -4.46 9.19
C ALA A 199 -5.27 -4.16 9.59
N THR A 200 -4.34 -4.12 8.64
CA THR A 200 -2.92 -3.82 8.90
C THR A 200 -2.70 -2.38 9.35
N PHE A 201 -3.47 -1.43 8.80
CA PHE A 201 -3.49 -0.05 9.30
C PHE A 201 -3.96 0.00 10.76
N ALA A 202 -5.11 -0.59 11.08
CA ALA A 202 -5.66 -0.63 12.43
C ALA A 202 -4.69 -1.30 13.41
N PHE A 203 -4.15 -2.46 13.04
CA PHE A 203 -3.15 -3.20 13.82
C PHE A 203 -1.92 -2.36 14.12
N LYS A 204 -1.37 -1.66 13.13
CA LYS A 204 -0.21 -0.77 13.31
C LYS A 204 -0.52 0.34 14.32
N ARG A 205 -1.69 0.98 14.19
CA ARG A 205 -2.11 2.06 15.10
C ARG A 205 -2.30 1.56 16.53
N TYR A 206 -2.92 0.41 16.69
CA TYR A 206 -3.09 -0.24 17.99
C TYR A 206 -1.73 -0.57 18.64
N ARG A 207 -0.81 -1.18 17.88
CA ARG A 207 0.55 -1.50 18.37
C ARG A 207 1.32 -0.26 18.82
N ASP A 208 1.26 0.82 18.04
CA ASP A 208 1.93 2.08 18.37
C ASP A 208 1.35 2.74 19.62
N TYR A 209 0.02 2.66 19.81
CA TYR A 209 -0.66 3.13 21.01
C TYR A 209 -0.20 2.36 22.26
N ILE A 210 -0.22 1.03 22.22
CA ILE A 210 0.23 0.18 23.34
C ILE A 210 1.71 0.45 23.68
N LYS A 211 2.56 0.62 22.66
CA LYS A 211 3.98 0.93 22.88
C LYS A 211 4.17 2.27 23.61
N LYS A 212 3.45 3.31 23.20
CA LYS A 212 3.50 4.62 23.87
C LYS A 212 3.03 4.54 25.32
N LYS A 213 1.91 3.84 25.57
CA LYS A 213 1.39 3.62 26.92
C LYS A 213 2.42 2.91 27.82
N ARG A 214 3.08 1.88 27.33
CA ARG A 214 4.15 1.16 28.07
C ARG A 214 5.36 2.03 28.38
N ILE A 215 5.76 2.92 27.46
CA ILE A 215 6.89 3.84 27.69
C ILE A 215 6.51 4.86 28.78
N LYS A 216 5.30 5.43 28.71
CA LYS A 216 4.80 6.38 29.71
C LYS A 216 4.78 5.76 31.12
N LEU A 217 4.21 4.55 31.26
CA LEU A 217 4.17 3.82 32.53
C LEU A 217 5.57 3.51 33.09
N LYS A 218 6.56 3.25 32.22
CA LYS A 218 7.95 3.03 32.66
C LYS A 218 8.63 4.31 33.13
N GLN A 219 8.27 5.45 32.54
CA GLN A 219 8.78 6.76 32.96
C GLN A 219 8.17 7.19 34.29
N GLU A 220 6.85 7.03 34.46
CA GLU A 220 6.15 7.31 35.72
C GLU A 220 6.76 6.50 36.88
N LYS A 221 6.90 5.18 36.71
CA LYS A 221 7.57 4.31 37.70
C LYS A 221 9.05 4.64 37.96
N LYS A 222 9.73 5.27 37.01
CA LYS A 222 11.12 5.69 37.20
C LYS A 222 11.17 6.95 38.05
N ASN A 223 10.29 7.90 37.78
CA ASN A 223 10.20 9.14 38.52
C ASN A 223 9.78 8.89 39.98
N GLU A 224 8.78 8.03 40.22
CA GLU A 224 8.37 7.61 41.58
C GLU A 224 9.56 7.08 42.39
N LYS A 225 10.40 6.23 41.79
CA LYS A 225 11.59 5.69 42.45
C LYS A 225 12.71 6.71 42.68
N GLU A 226 12.81 7.72 41.82
CA GLU A 226 13.79 8.79 41.99
C GLU A 226 13.36 9.76 43.10
N GLU A 227 12.05 9.99 43.25
CA GLU A 227 11.46 10.78 44.35
C GLU A 227 11.62 10.06 45.70
N GLU A 228 11.30 8.76 45.79
CA GLU A 228 11.49 7.94 47.00
C GLU A 228 12.96 7.84 47.45
N ALA A 229 13.93 8.03 46.54
CA ALA A 229 15.36 7.95 46.87
C ALA A 229 15.95 9.26 47.41
N ILE A 230 15.20 10.36 47.35
CA ILE A 230 15.60 11.70 47.81
C ILE A 230 15.02 12.00 49.20
N GLU A 231 13.94 11.31 49.59
CA GLU A 231 13.35 11.34 50.95
C GLU A 231 14.12 10.47 51.95
#